data_AF-A0A955W6V9-F1
#
_entry.id   AF-A0A955W6V9-F1
#
_cell.length_a   1.000
_cell.length_b   1.000
_cell.length_c   1.000
_cell.angle_alpha   90.00
_cell.angle_beta   90.00
_cell.angle_gamma   90.00
#
_symmetry.space_group_name_H-M   'P 1'
#
loop_
_entity.id
_entity.type
_entity.pdbx_description
1 polymer ?
#
loop_
_entity_poly.entity_id
_entity_poly.type
_entity_poly.pdbx_seq_one_letter_code
_entity_poly.pdbx_strand_id
1 'polypeptide(L)'
;MTSERERLTDLALTLQHDVGKYVTRAARNLPATDIPAALLDMLVADLYQTDGAQSALSVYDARLAASGVDPAQVPPVIRDQLVVLMSLEAEVRAHHGASVEQARALAIAVDDACRAFVRALGENRDDGASS
;
A
#
# COMPACT_ATOMS: atom_id res chain seq x y z
N MET A 1 14.21 -19.74 -15.71
CA MET A 1 14.08 -19.57 -14.25
C MET A 1 14.32 -18.11 -13.97
N THR A 2 13.30 -17.38 -13.54
CA THR A 2 13.42 -15.97 -13.15
C THR A 2 14.33 -15.90 -11.93
N SER A 3 15.31 -15.00 -11.93
CA SER A 3 16.19 -14.80 -10.80
C SER A 3 15.39 -14.33 -9.58
N GLU A 4 15.92 -14.57 -8.38
CA GLU A 4 15.33 -14.07 -7.13
C GLU A 4 15.14 -12.54 -7.16
N ARG A 5 16.13 -11.84 -7.72
CA ARG A 5 16.08 -10.38 -7.85
C ARG A 5 15.01 -9.88 -8.82
N GLU A 6 14.83 -10.56 -9.96
CA GLU A 6 13.74 -10.24 -10.89
C GLU A 6 12.38 -10.45 -10.21
N ARG A 7 12.18 -11.55 -9.47
CA ARG A 7 10.95 -11.77 -8.71
C ARG A 7 10.70 -10.70 -7.65
N LEU A 8 11.75 -10.25 -6.96
CA LEU A 8 11.65 -9.17 -5.97
C LEU A 8 11.29 -7.84 -6.64
N THR A 9 11.83 -7.55 -7.82
CA THR A 9 11.53 -6.35 -8.61
C THR A 9 10.09 -6.37 -9.12
N ASP A 10 9.66 -7.50 -9.68
CA ASP A 10 8.29 -7.70 -10.16
C ASP A 10 7.28 -7.56 -9.01
N LEU A 11 7.60 -8.12 -7.83
CA LEU A 11 6.79 -7.94 -6.63
C LEU A 11 6.71 -6.47 -6.21
N ALA A 12 7.83 -5.76 -6.15
CA ALA A 12 7.84 -4.34 -5.75
C ALA A 12 6.98 -3.47 -6.68
N LEU A 13 7.10 -3.67 -7.99
CA LEU A 13 6.27 -2.98 -8.99
C LEU A 13 4.79 -3.35 -8.85
N THR A 14 4.50 -4.63 -8.61
CA THR A 14 3.12 -5.11 -8.40
C THR A 14 2.52 -4.50 -7.15
N LEU A 15 3.24 -4.45 -6.02
CA LEU A 15 2.77 -3.84 -4.78
C LEU A 15 2.56 -2.33 -4.93
N GLN A 16 3.44 -1.63 -5.65
CA GLN A 16 3.22 -0.21 -5.96
C GLN A 16 1.94 0.00 -6.76
N HIS A 17 1.67 -0.83 -7.76
CA HIS A 17 0.50 -0.72 -8.63
C HIS A 17 -0.80 -1.15 -7.94
N ASP A 18 -0.79 -2.26 -7.22
CA ASP A 18 -2.01 -2.90 -6.69
C ASP A 18 -2.31 -2.55 -5.24
N VAL A 19 -1.34 -2.01 -4.49
CA VAL A 19 -1.55 -1.55 -3.12
C VAL A 19 -1.40 -0.04 -3.07
N GLY A 20 -0.23 0.49 -3.46
CA GLY A 20 0.09 1.92 -3.35
C GLY A 20 -0.91 2.82 -4.09
N LYS A 21 -1.20 2.51 -5.35
CA LYS A 21 -2.12 3.31 -6.19
C LYS A 21 -3.55 3.34 -5.65
N TYR A 22 -4.09 2.21 -5.22
CA TYR A 22 -5.49 2.15 -4.76
C TYR A 22 -5.64 2.80 -3.39
N VAL A 23 -4.74 2.50 -2.47
CA VAL A 23 -4.76 3.03 -1.11
C VAL A 23 -4.60 4.57 -1.10
N THR A 24 -3.82 5.15 -2.01
CA THR A 24 -3.60 6.62 -2.03
C THR A 24 -4.54 7.43 -2.90
N ARG A 25 -5.29 6.81 -3.81
CA ARG A 25 -6.15 7.53 -4.75
C ARG A 25 -7.17 8.41 -4.02
N ALA A 26 -7.92 7.85 -3.09
CA ALA A 26 -8.87 8.63 -2.30
C ALA A 26 -8.16 9.51 -1.26
N ALA A 27 -7.13 8.99 -0.59
CA ALA A 27 -6.42 9.70 0.49
C ALA A 27 -5.84 11.07 0.05
N ARG A 28 -5.31 11.15 -1.18
CA ARG A 28 -4.74 12.40 -1.74
C ARG A 28 -5.80 13.42 -2.17
N ASN A 29 -7.01 12.96 -2.46
CA ASN A 29 -8.10 13.81 -2.94
C ASN A 29 -9.01 14.32 -1.81
N LEU A 30 -8.77 13.89 -0.56
CA LEU A 30 -9.54 14.35 0.59
C LEU A 30 -9.17 15.80 0.96
N PRO A 31 -10.16 16.69 1.14
CA PRO A 31 -9.92 17.99 1.72
C PRO A 31 -9.51 17.86 3.20
N ALA A 32 -8.72 18.81 3.70
CA ALA A 32 -8.23 18.79 5.08
C ALA A 32 -9.34 19.02 6.12
N THR A 33 -10.45 19.66 5.74
CA THR A 33 -11.60 19.95 6.59
C THR A 33 -12.90 19.69 5.84
N ASP A 34 -13.97 19.39 6.58
CA ASP A 34 -15.33 19.20 6.05
C ASP A 34 -15.40 18.16 4.92
N ILE A 35 -14.84 16.97 5.17
CA ILE A 35 -14.84 15.87 4.22
C ILE A 35 -16.30 15.51 3.86
N PRO A 36 -16.71 15.69 2.59
CA PRO A 36 -18.03 15.28 2.14
C PRO A 36 -18.20 13.76 2.32
N ALA A 37 -19.37 13.32 2.79
CA ALA A 37 -19.67 11.91 3.01
C ALA A 37 -19.34 11.04 1.78
N ALA A 38 -19.64 11.54 0.56
CA ALA A 38 -19.32 10.83 -0.68
C ALA A 38 -17.81 10.60 -0.91
N LEU A 39 -16.94 11.53 -0.49
CA LEU A 39 -15.48 11.33 -0.58
C LEU A 39 -14.99 10.35 0.48
N LEU A 40 -15.63 10.33 1.65
CA LEU A 40 -15.33 9.37 2.70
C LEU A 40 -15.79 7.95 2.33
N ASP A 41 -16.97 7.80 1.72
CA ASP A 41 -17.44 6.52 1.19
C ASP A 41 -16.50 5.98 0.10
N MET A 42 -16.01 6.86 -0.77
CA MET A 42 -14.99 6.52 -1.77
C MET A 42 -13.67 6.10 -1.12
N LEU A 43 -13.23 6.78 -0.05
CA LEU A 43 -12.07 6.36 0.74
C LEU A 43 -12.28 4.97 1.35
N VAL A 44 -13.43 4.72 1.96
CA VAL A 44 -13.77 3.43 2.55
C VAL A 44 -13.73 2.33 1.49
N ALA A 45 -14.30 2.57 0.32
CA ALA A 45 -14.25 1.62 -0.79
C ALA A 45 -12.80 1.37 -1.27
N ASP A 46 -12.00 2.43 -1.45
CA ASP A 46 -10.62 2.32 -1.91
C ASP A 46 -9.69 1.61 -0.89
N LEU A 47 -9.91 1.78 0.42
CA LEU A 47 -9.08 1.19 1.47
C LEU A 47 -9.51 -0.24 1.86
N TYR A 48 -10.82 -0.46 1.96
CA TYR A 48 -11.39 -1.69 2.54
C TYR A 48 -12.07 -2.59 1.51
N GLN A 49 -12.21 -2.14 0.26
CA GLN A 49 -12.86 -2.89 -0.85
C GLN A 49 -12.08 -2.79 -2.17
N THR A 50 -10.75 -2.81 -2.11
CA THR A 50 -9.87 -3.02 -3.28
C THR A 50 -10.32 -4.25 -4.08
N ASP A 51 -10.67 -4.06 -5.35
CA ASP A 51 -11.15 -5.12 -6.27
C ASP A 51 -12.49 -5.79 -5.86
N GLY A 52 -13.45 -4.99 -5.39
CA GLY A 52 -14.84 -5.40 -5.25
C GLY A 52 -15.18 -6.21 -3.98
N ALA A 53 -14.17 -6.69 -3.23
CA ALA A 53 -14.37 -7.33 -1.92
C ALA A 53 -13.11 -7.47 -1.04
N GLN A 54 -11.89 -7.22 -1.55
CA GLN A 54 -10.66 -7.50 -0.81
C GLN A 54 -10.09 -6.25 -0.15
N SER A 55 -9.57 -6.37 1.06
CA SER A 55 -8.86 -5.26 1.69
C SER A 55 -7.44 -5.09 1.12
N ALA A 56 -6.86 -3.90 1.26
CA ALA A 56 -5.49 -3.65 0.79
C ALA A 56 -4.46 -4.62 1.43
N LEU A 57 -4.69 -5.05 2.67
CA LEU A 57 -3.88 -6.08 3.33
C LEU A 57 -4.03 -7.46 2.65
N SER A 58 -5.26 -7.85 2.30
CA SER A 58 -5.50 -9.09 1.57
C SER A 58 -4.84 -9.10 0.19
N VAL A 59 -4.84 -7.96 -0.51
CA VAL A 59 -4.15 -7.81 -1.80
C VAL A 59 -2.64 -7.95 -1.61
N TYR A 60 -2.05 -7.28 -0.61
CA TYR A 60 -0.63 -7.42 -0.27
C TYR A 60 -0.25 -8.88 -0.01
N ASP A 61 -0.98 -9.57 0.88
CA ASP A 61 -0.67 -10.96 1.25
C ASP A 61 -0.79 -11.90 0.04
N ALA A 62 -1.80 -11.69 -0.82
CA ALA A 62 -1.97 -12.47 -2.04
C ALA A 62 -0.83 -12.27 -3.05
N ARG A 63 -0.37 -11.01 -3.25
CA ARG A 63 0.76 -10.71 -4.15
C ARG A 63 2.07 -11.28 -3.64
N LEU A 64 2.31 -11.17 -2.33
CA LEU A 64 3.49 -11.76 -1.69
C LEU A 64 3.49 -13.28 -1.87
N ALA A 65 2.39 -13.97 -1.53
CA ALA A 65 2.29 -15.41 -1.67
C ALA A 65 2.47 -15.88 -3.13
N ALA A 66 1.93 -15.15 -4.11
CA ALA A 66 2.05 -15.49 -5.52
C ALA A 66 3.45 -15.26 -6.10
N SER A 67 4.26 -14.38 -5.51
CA SER A 67 5.59 -14.03 -6.01
C SER A 67 6.67 -15.09 -5.76
N GLY A 68 6.47 -15.93 -4.74
CA GLY A 68 7.50 -16.87 -4.26
C GLY A 68 8.75 -16.20 -3.65
N VAL A 69 8.65 -14.91 -3.30
CA VAL A 69 9.68 -14.16 -2.57
C VAL A 69 9.54 -14.43 -1.06
N ASP A 70 10.67 -14.54 -0.36
CA ASP A 70 10.68 -14.62 1.10
C ASP A 70 10.14 -13.30 1.71
N PRO A 71 9.09 -13.34 2.55
CA PRO A 71 8.58 -12.17 3.25
C PRO A 71 9.66 -11.33 3.96
N ALA A 72 10.75 -11.94 4.42
CA ALA A 72 11.86 -11.23 5.07
C ALA A 72 12.62 -10.26 4.14
N GLN A 73 12.46 -10.41 2.82
CA GLN A 73 13.08 -9.52 1.81
C GLN A 73 12.20 -8.32 1.47
N VAL A 74 10.95 -8.28 1.96
CA VAL A 74 10.03 -7.17 1.73
C VAL A 74 10.07 -6.23 2.94
N PRO A 75 10.07 -4.90 2.74
CA PRO A 75 10.05 -3.96 3.86
C PRO A 75 8.84 -4.21 4.79
N PRO A 76 9.05 -4.54 6.08
CA PRO A 76 7.96 -4.91 6.99
C PRO A 76 6.98 -3.76 7.21
N VAL A 77 7.46 -2.52 7.10
CA VAL A 77 6.68 -1.29 7.25
C VAL A 77 5.43 -1.26 6.36
N ILE A 78 5.48 -1.83 5.14
CA ILE A 78 4.33 -1.85 4.23
C ILE A 78 3.20 -2.66 4.86
N ARG A 79 3.50 -3.86 5.35
CA ARG A 79 2.51 -4.73 5.98
C ARG A 79 2.03 -4.16 7.31
N ASP A 80 2.95 -3.67 8.14
CA ASP A 80 2.60 -3.13 9.46
C ASP A 80 1.64 -1.94 9.36
N GLN A 81 1.86 -1.03 8.41
CA GLN A 81 0.95 0.08 8.15
C GLN A 81 -0.41 -0.38 7.62
N LEU A 82 -0.45 -1.38 6.73
CA LEU A 82 -1.71 -1.96 6.26
C LEU A 82 -2.50 -2.60 7.41
N VAL A 83 -1.84 -3.29 8.35
CA VAL A 83 -2.51 -3.86 9.54
C VAL A 83 -3.15 -2.77 10.38
N VAL A 84 -2.43 -1.69 10.67
CA VAL A 84 -2.98 -0.55 11.43
C VAL A 84 -4.13 0.09 10.66
N LEU A 85 -3.99 0.29 9.36
CA LEU A 85 -5.03 0.85 8.49
C LEU A 85 -6.32 0.02 8.55
N MET A 86 -6.21 -1.32 8.57
CA MET A 86 -7.36 -2.22 8.70
C MET A 86 -8.05 -2.11 10.07
N SER A 87 -7.30 -1.89 11.15
CA SER A 87 -7.90 -1.71 12.48
C SER A 87 -8.75 -0.44 12.62
N LEU A 88 -8.59 0.54 11.73
CA LEU A 88 -9.33 1.80 11.76
C LEU A 88 -10.70 1.71 11.08
N GLU A 89 -11.03 0.59 10.42
CA GLU A 89 -12.19 0.50 9.53
C GLU A 89 -13.50 0.93 10.19
N ALA A 90 -13.81 0.40 11.37
CA ALA A 90 -15.05 0.71 12.07
C ALA A 90 -15.19 2.21 12.38
N GLU A 91 -14.09 2.84 12.81
CA GLU A 91 -14.06 4.24 13.18
C GLU A 91 -14.11 5.17 11.95
N VAL A 92 -13.44 4.78 10.86
CA VAL A 92 -13.50 5.49 9.56
C VAL A 92 -14.92 5.43 9.00
N ARG A 93 -15.57 4.26 9.05
CA ARG A 93 -16.98 4.07 8.66
C ARG A 93 -17.95 4.84 9.57
N ALA A 94 -17.59 5.06 10.83
CA ALA A 94 -18.34 5.93 11.75
C ALA A 94 -18.06 7.43 11.56
N HIS A 95 -17.21 7.80 10.58
CA HIS A 95 -16.84 9.17 10.26
C HIS A 95 -16.10 9.88 11.42
N HIS A 96 -15.38 9.14 12.24
CA HIS A 96 -14.58 9.72 13.32
C HIS A 96 -13.36 10.44 12.73
N GLY A 97 -13.35 11.77 12.80
CA GLY A 97 -12.39 12.61 12.07
C GLY A 97 -10.91 12.27 12.34
N ALA A 98 -10.53 11.96 13.58
CA ALA A 98 -9.17 11.56 13.92
C ALA A 98 -8.75 10.26 13.22
N SER A 99 -9.65 9.27 13.17
CA SER A 99 -9.41 7.98 12.51
C SER A 99 -9.38 8.12 10.98
N VAL A 100 -10.19 9.02 10.41
CA VAL A 100 -10.15 9.34 8.97
C VAL A 100 -8.81 9.97 8.59
N GLU A 101 -8.33 10.95 9.36
CA GLU A 101 -7.03 11.58 9.11
C GLU A 101 -5.88 10.59 9.30
N GLN A 102 -5.96 9.72 10.32
CA GLN A 102 -4.97 8.66 10.52
C GLN A 102 -4.96 7.66 9.37
N ALA A 103 -6.13 7.24 8.87
CA ALA A 103 -6.23 6.35 7.72
C ALA A 103 -5.64 6.99 6.46
N ARG A 104 -5.91 8.28 6.24
CA ARG A 104 -5.30 9.07 5.15
C ARG A 104 -3.78 9.12 5.26
N ALA A 105 -3.24 9.41 6.44
CA ALA A 105 -1.79 9.48 6.66
C ALA A 105 -1.11 8.11 6.44
N LEU A 106 -1.70 7.03 6.97
CA LEU A 106 -1.21 5.66 6.76
C LEU A 106 -1.25 5.27 5.28
N ALA A 107 -2.33 5.62 4.58
CA ALA A 107 -2.46 5.34 3.16
C ALA A 107 -1.33 5.99 2.33
N ILE A 108 -1.00 7.24 2.62
CA ILE A 108 0.12 7.95 2.00
C ILE A 108 1.45 7.26 2.33
N ALA A 109 1.65 6.90 3.59
CA ALA A 109 2.87 6.25 4.04
C ALA A 109 3.10 4.88 3.37
N VAL A 110 2.03 4.12 3.10
CA VAL A 110 2.10 2.84 2.38
C VAL A 110 2.58 3.03 0.93
N ASP A 111 2.04 4.00 0.19
CA ASP A 111 2.51 4.28 -1.18
C ASP A 111 3.96 4.77 -1.19
N ASP A 112 4.35 5.61 -0.24
CA ASP A 112 5.73 6.07 -0.11
C ASP A 112 6.69 4.91 0.19
N ALA A 113 6.29 3.96 1.05
CA ALA A 113 7.05 2.75 1.33
C ALA A 113 7.15 1.83 0.10
N CYS A 114 6.07 1.62 -0.65
CA CYS A 114 6.11 0.87 -1.91
C CYS A 114 7.03 1.53 -2.94
N ARG A 115 6.99 2.86 -3.07
CA ARG A 115 7.90 3.61 -3.97
C ARG A 115 9.36 3.50 -3.53
N ALA A 116 9.61 3.60 -2.22
CA ALA A 116 10.95 3.44 -1.67
C ALA A 116 11.49 2.03 -1.94
N PHE A 117 10.64 1.00 -1.83
CA PHE A 117 11.02 -0.37 -2.15
C PHE A 117 11.42 -0.53 -3.63
N VAL A 118 10.62 0.01 -4.55
CA VAL A 118 10.96 0.01 -5.99
C VAL A 118 12.29 0.72 -6.26
N ARG A 119 12.51 1.90 -5.64
CA ARG A 119 13.76 2.66 -5.79
C ARG A 119 14.97 1.89 -5.28
N ALA A 120 14.89 1.29 -4.10
CA ALA A 120 15.99 0.53 -3.50
C ALA A 120 16.43 -0.65 -4.38
N LEU A 121 15.51 -1.29 -5.11
CA LEU A 121 15.84 -2.36 -6.04
C LEU A 121 16.47 -1.86 -7.35
N GLY A 122 16.14 -0.63 -7.75
CA GLY A 122 16.71 0.07 -8.90
C GLY A 122 18.13 0.59 -8.65
N GLU A 123 18.38 1.23 -7.50
CA GLU A 123 19.69 1.78 -7.13
C GLU A 123 20.76 0.67 -7.01
N ASN A 124 20.39 -0.46 -6.41
CA ASN A 124 21.26 -1.63 -6.31
C ASN A 124 21.60 -2.28 -7.68
N ARG A 125 21.08 -1.76 -8.81
CA ARG A 125 21.35 -2.26 -10.17
C ARG A 125 22.55 -1.55 -10.80
N ASP A 126 22.86 -0.33 -10.36
CA ASP A 126 23.94 0.50 -10.92
C ASP A 126 25.29 0.28 -10.22
N ASP A 127 25.30 -0.25 -8.98
CA ASP A 127 26.53 -0.53 -8.22
C ASP A 127 27.37 -1.72 -8.75
N GLY A 128 26.87 -2.47 -9.73
CA GLY A 128 27.53 -3.64 -10.32
C GLY A 128 28.22 -3.40 -11.68
N ALA A 129 28.13 -2.19 -12.25
CA ALA A 129 28.63 -1.89 -13.59
C ALA A 129 30.04 -1.25 -13.61
N SER A 130 30.80 -1.34 -12.52
CA SER A 130 32.19 -0.85 -12.45
C SER A 130 33.05 -1.78 -11.61
N SER A 131 33.57 -2.84 -12.24
CA SER A 131 34.81 -3.53 -11.87
C SER A 131 35.31 -4.38 -13.03
#